data_AF-A0A1B2E321-F1
#
_entry.id   AF-A0A1B2E321-F1
#
_cell.length_a   1.000
_cell.length_b   1.000
_cell.length_c   1.000
_cell.angle_alpha   90.00
_cell.angle_beta   90.00
_cell.angle_gamma   90.00
#
_symmetry.space_group_name_H-M   'P 1'
#
loop_
_entity.id
_entity.type
_entity.pdbx_description
1 polymer ?
#
loop_
_entity_poly.entity_id
_entity_poly.type
_entity_poly.pdbx_seq_one_letter_code
_entity_poly.pdbx_strand_id
1 'polypeptide(L)'
;MSSACYRIAWGILLVLINVRVGGLDLLPDPLGYLLAASGLWTLSERSRFFQAGGAAALLLLIGSIARMMVGKPETGFLNGLPPTILELSLQLLDKLLHTLLIYGICKGIESSFAGEPSPNIAGRARVCLGWFMTVQGLWLASYPFTLNVDQDIMAVGLYILTIAIMISQVAVLLMLRAAGKSWRVM
;
A
#
# COMPACT_ATOMS: atom_id res chain seq x y z
N MET A 1 16.86 14.08 -1.34
CA MET A 1 16.08 13.08 -2.12
C MET A 1 16.16 11.68 -1.51
N SER A 2 17.35 11.15 -1.23
CA SER A 2 17.52 9.86 -0.53
C SER A 2 16.70 9.74 0.77
N SER A 3 16.75 10.76 1.64
CA SER A 3 15.92 10.84 2.86
C SER A 3 14.41 10.69 2.60
N ALA A 4 13.89 11.22 1.49
CA ALA A 4 12.47 11.09 1.16
C ALA A 4 12.10 9.63 0.81
N CYS A 5 12.94 8.93 0.04
CA CYS A 5 12.73 7.51 -0.26
C CYS A 5 12.77 6.64 1.01
N TYR A 6 13.67 6.94 1.95
CA TYR A 6 13.72 6.23 3.23
C TYR A 6 12.47 6.49 4.07
N ARG A 7 11.95 7.73 4.08
CA ARG A 7 10.67 8.04 4.74
C ARG A 7 9.53 7.21 4.14
N ILE A 8 9.41 7.14 2.82
CA ILE A 8 8.39 6.31 2.16
C ILE A 8 8.56 4.83 2.52
N ALA A 9 9.79 4.31 2.47
CA ALA A 9 10.07 2.91 2.81
C ALA A 9 9.73 2.58 4.27
N TRP A 10 10.13 3.43 5.21
CA TRP A 10 9.75 3.25 6.61
C TRP A 10 8.24 3.38 6.82
N GLY A 11 7.59 4.28 6.08
CA GLY A 11 6.14 4.45 6.13
C GLY A 11 5.39 3.20 5.74
N ILE A 12 5.72 2.63 4.57
CA ILE A 12 5.13 1.36 4.11
C ILE A 12 5.47 0.21 5.06
N LEU A 13 6.69 0.17 5.60
CA LEU A 13 7.09 -0.88 6.53
C LEU A 13 6.26 -0.84 7.83
N LEU A 14 5.97 0.35 8.36
CA LEU A 14 5.13 0.50 9.54
C LEU A 14 3.69 0.03 9.28
N VAL A 15 3.13 0.35 8.12
CA VAL A 15 1.79 -0.13 7.71
C VAL A 15 1.77 -1.66 7.54
N LEU A 16 2.86 -2.25 7.05
CA LEU A 16 3.01 -3.70 6.91
C LEU A 16 3.09 -4.41 8.26
N ILE A 17 3.87 -3.86 9.19
CA ILE A 17 4.02 -4.38 10.55
C ILE A 17 2.85 -3.84 11.37
N ASN A 18 1.65 -4.35 11.09
CA ASN A 18 0.45 -4.00 11.85
C ASN A 18 0.56 -4.61 13.27
N VAL A 19 1.15 -3.87 14.21
CA VAL A 19 1.28 -4.28 15.61
C VAL A 19 -0.04 -4.00 16.34
N ARG A 20 -0.69 -5.07 16.81
CA ARG A 20 -1.88 -5.00 17.66
C ARG A 20 -1.58 -5.58 19.03
N VAL A 21 -1.91 -4.83 20.08
CA VAL A 21 -1.80 -5.28 21.47
C VAL A 21 -3.18 -5.17 22.10
N GLY A 22 -3.78 -6.32 22.48
CA GLY A 22 -5.08 -6.36 23.16
C GLY A 22 -6.25 -5.76 22.38
N GLY A 23 -6.24 -5.83 21.05
CA GLY A 23 -7.30 -5.29 20.18
C GLY A 23 -7.13 -3.81 19.81
N LEU A 24 -6.18 -3.10 20.41
CA LEU A 24 -5.80 -1.74 20.00
C LEU A 24 -4.69 -1.80 18.94
N ASP A 25 -4.91 -1.12 17.82
CA ASP A 25 -3.84 -0.83 16.84
C ASP A 25 -2.85 0.13 17.49
N LEU A 26 -1.59 -0.28 17.65
CA LEU A 26 -0.57 0.51 18.33
C LEU A 26 0.00 1.61 17.42
N LEU A 27 -0.86 2.49 16.88
CA LEU A 27 -0.54 3.62 16.00
C LEU A 27 0.33 3.33 14.73
N PRO A 28 0.59 2.11 14.23
CA PRO A 28 1.62 1.93 13.20
C PRO A 28 1.12 2.49 11.87
N ASP A 29 -0.19 2.36 11.60
CA ASP A 29 -0.81 2.72 10.33
C ASP A 29 -0.86 4.25 10.11
N PRO A 30 -1.38 5.09 11.05
CA PRO A 30 -1.33 6.54 10.88
C PRO A 30 0.10 7.07 10.74
N LEU A 31 1.03 6.60 11.57
CA LEU A 31 2.43 7.03 11.49
C LEU A 31 3.07 6.60 10.17
N GLY A 32 2.76 5.39 9.70
CA GLY A 32 3.22 4.86 8.45
C GLY A 32 2.75 5.68 7.25
N TYR A 33 1.45 5.99 7.18
CA TYR A 33 0.90 6.83 6.10
C TYR A 33 1.37 8.28 6.17
N LEU A 34 1.52 8.86 7.37
CA LEU A 34 2.10 10.20 7.54
C LEU A 34 3.53 10.25 7.01
N LEU A 35 4.35 9.26 7.34
CA LEU A 35 5.74 9.20 6.90
C LEU A 35 5.83 9.01 5.37
N ALA A 36 4.98 8.14 4.81
CA ALA A 36 4.86 7.94 3.37
C ALA A 36 4.42 9.22 2.65
N ALA A 37 3.37 9.89 3.13
CA ALA A 37 2.88 11.15 2.58
C ALA A 37 3.97 12.23 2.61
N SER A 38 4.70 12.38 3.72
CA SER A 38 5.77 13.37 3.84
C SER A 38 6.91 13.16 2.83
N GLY A 39 7.29 11.90 2.58
CA GLY A 39 8.31 11.56 1.61
C GLY A 39 7.83 11.75 0.18
N LEU A 40 6.59 11.37 -0.11
CA LEU A 40 5.97 11.56 -1.42
C LEU A 40 5.77 13.04 -1.76
N TRP A 41 5.37 13.86 -0.80
CA TRP A 41 5.25 15.31 -0.97
C TRP A 41 6.61 15.94 -1.29
N THR A 42 7.68 15.51 -0.62
CA THR A 42 9.04 15.97 -0.91
C THR A 42 9.47 15.62 -2.35
N LEU A 43 8.93 14.55 -2.93
CA LEU A 43 9.23 14.12 -4.30
C LEU A 43 8.20 14.62 -5.33
N SER A 44 7.13 15.29 -4.91
CA SER A 44 6.00 15.67 -5.77
C SER A 44 6.39 16.62 -6.90
N GLU A 45 7.39 17.48 -6.69
CA GLU A 45 7.93 18.41 -7.69
C GLU A 45 8.58 17.69 -8.88
N ARG A 46 9.01 16.43 -8.72
CA ARG A 46 9.65 15.64 -9.78
C ARG A 46 8.66 14.93 -10.69
N SER A 47 7.51 14.55 -10.16
CA SER A 47 6.56 13.73 -10.89
C SER A 47 5.16 13.85 -10.30
N ARG A 48 4.17 14.07 -11.18
CA ARG A 48 2.75 14.06 -10.81
C ARG A 48 2.31 12.73 -10.21
N PHE A 49 3.01 11.64 -10.50
CA PHE A 49 2.75 10.33 -9.91
C PHE A 49 3.02 10.32 -8.40
N PHE A 50 4.07 11.01 -7.94
CA PHE A 50 4.33 11.14 -6.50
C PHE A 50 3.28 12.01 -5.81
N GLN A 51 2.76 13.04 -6.48
CA GLN A 51 1.65 13.84 -5.96
C GLN A 51 0.38 13.00 -5.77
N ALA A 52 0.02 12.18 -6.76
CA ALA A 52 -1.12 11.27 -6.66
C ALA A 52 -0.94 10.25 -5.52
N GLY A 53 0.25 9.65 -5.41
CA GLY A 53 0.56 8.75 -4.30
C GLY A 53 0.51 9.45 -2.93
N GLY A 54 1.00 10.69 -2.84
CA GLY A 54 0.96 11.50 -1.62
C GLY A 54 -0.47 11.83 -1.19
N ALA A 55 -1.34 12.19 -2.12
CA ALA A 55 -2.76 12.41 -1.85
C ALA A 55 -3.44 11.12 -1.35
N ALA A 56 -3.13 9.97 -1.96
CA ALA A 56 -3.64 8.68 -1.51
C ALA A 56 -3.17 8.33 -0.10
N ALA A 57 -1.89 8.55 0.21
CA ALA A 57 -1.36 8.36 1.57
C ALA A 57 -2.05 9.27 2.60
N LEU A 58 -2.37 10.51 2.24
CA LEU A 58 -3.09 11.42 3.14
C LEU A 58 -4.53 10.95 3.40
N LEU A 59 -5.23 10.46 2.37
CA LEU A 59 -6.58 9.90 2.54
C LEU A 59 -6.55 8.63 3.40
N LEU A 60 -5.55 7.76 3.21
CA LEU A 60 -5.33 6.58 4.04
C LEU A 60 -5.01 6.95 5.50
N LEU A 61 -4.22 8.01 5.72
CA LEU A 61 -3.96 8.55 7.05
C LEU A 61 -5.27 8.97 7.74
N ILE A 62 -6.09 9.78 7.07
CA ILE A 62 -7.38 10.24 7.61
C ILE A 62 -8.28 9.05 7.93
N GLY A 63 -8.41 8.09 7.00
CA GLY A 63 -9.19 6.87 7.21
C GLY A 63 -8.65 6.02 8.37
N SER A 64 -7.32 5.95 8.53
CA SER A 64 -6.70 5.24 9.64
C SER A 64 -6.97 5.89 10.99
N ILE A 65 -6.92 7.22 11.08
CA ILE A 65 -7.25 7.96 12.31
C ILE A 65 -8.74 7.78 12.66
N ALA A 66 -9.63 7.90 11.67
CA ALA A 66 -11.05 7.70 11.87
C ALA A 66 -11.37 6.31 12.45
N ARG A 67 -10.76 5.25 11.88
CA ARG A 67 -10.90 3.87 12.39
C ARG A 67 -10.33 3.69 13.79
N MET A 68 -9.26 4.40 14.14
CA MET A 68 -8.69 4.36 15.48
C MET A 68 -9.61 5.00 16.52
N MET A 69 -10.30 6.09 16.17
CA MET A 69 -11.21 6.79 17.09
C MET A 69 -12.57 6.09 17.25
N VAL A 70 -13.13 5.59 16.15
CA VAL A 70 -14.47 4.96 16.14
C VAL A 70 -14.40 3.47 16.53
N GLY A 71 -13.21 2.88 16.48
CA GLY A 71 -13.03 1.43 16.52
C GLY A 71 -13.19 0.82 15.14
N LYS A 72 -12.51 -0.30 14.89
CA LYS A 72 -12.76 -1.10 13.68
C LYS A 72 -14.08 -1.82 13.86
N PRO A 73 -15.03 -1.72 12.91
CA PRO A 73 -16.12 -2.68 12.87
C PRO A 73 -15.46 -4.06 12.83
N GLU A 74 -15.82 -4.92 13.78
CA GLU A 74 -15.30 -6.27 13.81
C GLU A 74 -15.61 -6.91 12.46
N THR A 75 -14.58 -7.24 11.68
CA THR A 75 -14.77 -7.82 10.36
C THR A 75 -15.52 -9.13 10.56
N GLY A 76 -16.81 -9.15 10.20
CA GLY A 76 -17.70 -10.26 10.49
C GLY A 76 -17.17 -11.62 10.02
N PHE A 77 -16.31 -11.63 9.01
CA PHE A 77 -15.64 -12.83 8.48
C PHE A 77 -14.89 -13.67 9.53
N LEU A 78 -14.28 -13.05 10.55
CA LEU A 78 -13.58 -13.79 11.61
C LEU A 78 -14.50 -14.19 12.77
N ASN A 79 -15.67 -13.57 12.86
CA ASN A 79 -16.65 -13.78 13.93
C ASN A 79 -17.91 -14.52 13.45
N GLY A 80 -17.91 -15.06 12.23
CA GLY A 80 -19.04 -15.80 11.63
C GLY A 80 -20.26 -14.92 11.28
N LEU A 81 -20.12 -13.60 11.27
CA LEU A 81 -21.17 -12.66 10.89
C LEU A 81 -20.98 -12.19 9.45
N PRO A 82 -22.05 -12.05 8.65
CA PRO A 82 -21.92 -11.50 7.30
C PRO A 82 -21.48 -10.02 7.39
N PRO A 83 -20.45 -9.60 6.63
CA PRO A 83 -19.99 -8.22 6.62
C PRO A 83 -21.07 -7.28 6.07
N THR A 84 -21.16 -6.07 6.62
CA THR A 84 -22.14 -5.07 6.17
C THR A 84 -21.72 -4.45 4.83
N ILE A 85 -22.69 -3.92 4.05
CA ILE A 85 -22.40 -3.20 2.79
C ILE A 85 -21.45 -2.02 3.04
N LEU A 86 -21.61 -1.34 4.18
CA LEU A 86 -20.76 -0.23 4.57
C LEU A 86 -19.31 -0.69 4.81
N GLU A 87 -19.11 -1.77 5.57
CA GLU A 87 -17.78 -2.38 5.77
C GLU A 87 -17.14 -2.77 4.45
N LEU A 88 -17.91 -3.44 3.58
CA LEU A 88 -17.41 -3.89 2.29
C LEU A 88 -16.96 -2.71 1.42
N SER A 89 -17.71 -1.62 1.44
CA SER A 89 -17.42 -0.38 0.69
C SER A 89 -16.19 0.34 1.22
N LEU A 90 -16.05 0.45 2.54
CA LEU A 90 -14.90 1.07 3.19
C LEU A 90 -13.61 0.28 2.94
N GLN A 91 -13.70 -1.05 2.99
CA GLN A 91 -12.57 -1.93 2.67
C GLN A 91 -12.16 -1.80 1.20
N LEU A 92 -13.13 -1.74 0.28
CA LEU A 92 -12.84 -1.54 -1.14
C LEU A 92 -12.14 -0.19 -1.38
N LEU A 93 -12.64 0.88 -0.77
CA LEU A 93 -12.04 2.21 -0.85
C LEU A 93 -10.59 2.21 -0.33
N ASP A 94 -10.34 1.58 0.82
CA ASP A 94 -8.99 1.44 1.40
C ASP A 94 -8.04 0.74 0.43
N LYS A 95 -8.49 -0.36 -0.19
CA LYS A 95 -7.68 -1.10 -1.18
C LYS A 95 -7.41 -0.29 -2.45
N LEU A 96 -8.38 0.50 -2.92
CA LEU A 96 -8.19 1.37 -4.08
C LEU A 96 -7.20 2.51 -3.79
N LEU A 97 -7.31 3.14 -2.61
CA LEU A 97 -6.37 4.17 -2.18
C LEU A 97 -4.96 3.59 -2.01
N HIS A 98 -4.83 2.40 -1.42
CA HIS A 98 -3.53 1.73 -1.29
C HIS A 98 -2.94 1.35 -2.65
N THR A 99 -3.78 0.95 -3.59
CA THR A 99 -3.36 0.70 -4.98
C THR A 99 -2.81 1.98 -5.61
N LEU A 100 -3.50 3.10 -5.45
CA LEU A 100 -3.07 4.40 -5.96
C LEU A 100 -1.75 4.86 -5.32
N LEU A 101 -1.56 4.60 -4.02
CA LEU A 101 -0.31 4.86 -3.30
C LEU A 101 0.87 4.11 -3.93
N ILE A 102 0.75 2.78 -4.07
CA ILE A 102 1.82 1.95 -4.64
C ILE A 102 2.07 2.28 -6.11
N TYR A 103 1.01 2.53 -6.87
CA TYR A 103 1.09 3.00 -8.26
C TYR A 103 1.88 4.31 -8.36
N GLY A 104 1.52 5.32 -7.55
CA GLY A 104 2.18 6.62 -7.52
C GLY A 104 3.67 6.53 -7.18
N ILE A 105 4.02 5.66 -6.22
CA ILE A 105 5.42 5.39 -5.85
C ILE A 105 6.20 4.78 -7.02
N CYS A 106 5.70 3.67 -7.57
CA CYS A 106 6.46 2.93 -8.58
C CYS A 106 6.56 3.72 -9.88
N LYS A 107 5.47 4.37 -10.34
CA LYS A 107 5.51 5.22 -11.53
C LYS A 107 6.33 6.48 -11.32
N GLY A 108 6.28 7.08 -10.13
CA GLY A 108 7.13 8.22 -9.80
C GLY A 108 8.61 7.87 -9.93
N ILE A 109 9.02 6.73 -9.37
CA ILE A 109 10.41 6.24 -9.47
C ILE A 109 10.76 5.90 -10.92
N GLU A 110 9.91 5.15 -11.63
CA GLU A 110 10.14 4.82 -13.04
C GLU A 110 10.36 6.09 -13.88
N SER A 111 9.50 7.11 -13.71
CA SER A 111 9.63 8.37 -14.43
C SER A 111 10.87 9.17 -14.07
N SER A 112 11.34 9.07 -12.83
CA SER A 112 12.48 9.86 -12.34
C SER A 112 13.84 9.30 -12.76
N PHE A 113 13.91 8.01 -13.08
CA PHE A 113 15.11 7.34 -13.57
C PHE A 113 15.01 6.98 -15.07
N ALA A 114 13.98 7.48 -15.77
CA ALA A 114 13.82 7.23 -17.19
C ALA A 114 14.96 7.91 -17.97
N GLY A 115 15.76 7.12 -18.69
CA GLY A 115 16.86 7.62 -19.52
C GLY A 115 18.19 7.82 -18.78
N GLU A 116 18.29 7.46 -17.50
CA GLU A 116 19.57 7.49 -16.80
C GLU A 116 20.43 6.24 -17.05
N PRO A 117 21.77 6.37 -17.11
CA PRO A 117 22.70 5.25 -17.25
C PRO A 117 22.86 4.42 -15.96
N SER A 118 22.12 4.77 -14.91
CA SER A 118 22.18 4.17 -13.58
C SER A 118 21.68 2.70 -13.60
N PRO A 119 21.93 1.89 -12.54
CA PRO A 119 21.40 0.52 -12.45
C PRO A 119 19.90 0.52 -12.76
N ASN A 120 19.41 -0.53 -13.44
CA ASN A 120 18.04 -0.66 -13.99
C ASN A 120 16.91 -0.58 -12.94
N ILE A 121 16.77 0.57 -12.27
CA ILE A 121 15.81 0.89 -11.22
C ILE A 121 14.46 1.16 -11.85
N ALA A 122 14.42 1.86 -12.98
CA ALA A 122 13.20 2.07 -13.74
C ALA A 122 12.55 0.73 -14.15
N GLY A 123 13.34 -0.22 -14.68
CA GLY A 123 12.85 -1.55 -15.00
C GLY A 123 12.38 -2.33 -13.77
N ARG A 124 13.12 -2.26 -12.66
CA ARG A 124 12.68 -2.87 -11.38
C ARG A 124 11.36 -2.29 -10.88
N ALA A 125 11.19 -0.97 -10.93
CA ALA A 125 9.96 -0.30 -10.54
C ALA A 125 8.78 -0.74 -11.42
N ARG A 126 8.99 -0.89 -12.74
CA ARG A 126 7.99 -1.41 -13.67
C ARG A 126 7.59 -2.86 -13.37
N VAL A 127 8.56 -3.73 -13.09
CA VAL A 127 8.29 -5.14 -12.73
C VAL A 127 7.55 -5.24 -11.39
N CYS A 128 8.00 -4.50 -10.36
CA CYS A 128 7.32 -4.46 -9.06
C CYS A 128 5.88 -3.97 -9.20
N LEU A 129 5.67 -2.92 -10.00
CA LEU A 129 4.33 -2.39 -10.24
C LEU A 129 3.45 -3.39 -10.99
N GLY A 130 3.96 -4.00 -12.07
CA GLY A 130 3.22 -4.99 -12.83
C GLY A 130 2.75 -6.15 -11.95
N TRP A 131 3.67 -6.71 -11.16
CA TRP A 131 3.34 -7.79 -10.21
C TRP A 131 2.29 -7.35 -9.17
N PHE A 132 2.50 -6.21 -8.52
CA PHE A 132 1.55 -5.68 -7.54
C PHE A 132 0.16 -5.47 -8.16
N MET A 133 0.07 -4.82 -9.33
CA MET A 133 -1.21 -4.53 -9.99
C MET A 133 -1.93 -5.80 -10.43
N THR A 134 -1.20 -6.83 -10.90
CA THR A 134 -1.80 -8.12 -11.25
C THR A 134 -2.40 -8.79 -10.01
N VAL A 135 -1.64 -8.93 -8.93
CA VAL A 135 -2.13 -9.61 -7.73
C VAL A 135 -3.25 -8.81 -7.05
N GLN A 136 -3.10 -7.49 -6.94
CA GLN A 136 -4.10 -6.59 -6.36
C GLN A 136 -5.38 -6.54 -7.21
N GLY A 137 -5.25 -6.58 -8.54
CA GLY A 137 -6.36 -6.69 -9.47
C GLY A 137 -7.12 -8.00 -9.33
N LEU A 138 -6.41 -9.13 -9.19
CA LEU A 138 -7.03 -10.43 -8.90
C LEU A 138 -7.77 -10.42 -7.56
N TRP A 139 -7.18 -9.82 -6.53
CA TRP A 139 -7.84 -9.67 -5.23
C TRP A 139 -9.12 -8.85 -5.34
N LEU A 140 -9.08 -7.71 -6.03
CA LEU A 140 -10.26 -6.84 -6.24
C LEU A 140 -11.33 -7.53 -7.09
N ALA A 141 -10.94 -8.26 -8.13
CA ALA A 141 -11.85 -9.02 -8.98
C ALA A 141 -12.52 -10.17 -8.21
N SER A 142 -11.83 -10.76 -7.23
CA SER A 142 -12.37 -11.84 -6.39
C SER A 142 -13.34 -11.32 -5.32
N TYR A 143 -13.25 -10.04 -4.95
CA TYR A 143 -13.96 -9.47 -3.82
C TYR A 143 -15.51 -9.55 -3.91
N PRO A 144 -16.18 -9.29 -5.05
CA PRO A 144 -17.65 -9.42 -5.16
C PRO A 144 -18.16 -10.85 -4.95
N PHE A 145 -17.32 -11.86 -5.19
CA PHE A 145 -17.68 -13.26 -5.06
C PHE A 145 -17.73 -13.73 -3.60
N THR A 146 -17.26 -12.91 -2.65
CA THR A 146 -17.32 -13.20 -1.21
C THR A 146 -18.74 -13.39 -0.67
N LEU A 147 -19.76 -12.85 -1.37
CA LEU A 147 -21.16 -13.00 -1.01
C LEU A 147 -21.83 -14.27 -1.55
N ASN A 148 -21.20 -14.94 -2.53
CA ASN A 148 -21.83 -16.00 -3.32
C ASN A 148 -21.09 -17.35 -3.23
N VAL A 149 -19.84 -17.34 -2.78
CA VAL A 149 -19.01 -18.54 -2.65
C VAL A 149 -18.94 -18.93 -1.18
N ASP A 150 -18.79 -20.23 -0.95
CA ASP A 150 -18.49 -20.78 0.37
C ASP A 150 -17.36 -20.00 1.06
N GLN A 151 -17.60 -19.66 2.33
CA GLN A 151 -16.73 -18.73 3.06
C GLN A 151 -15.35 -19.33 3.31
N ASP A 152 -15.25 -20.63 3.55
CA ASP A 152 -13.98 -21.30 3.86
C ASP A 152 -13.09 -21.34 2.61
N ILE A 153 -13.65 -21.73 1.47
CA ILE A 153 -12.92 -21.78 0.19
C ILE A 153 -12.46 -20.38 -0.22
N MET A 154 -13.36 -19.39 -0.14
CA MET A 154 -13.04 -18.01 -0.50
C MET A 154 -11.97 -17.41 0.42
N ALA A 155 -12.04 -17.68 1.73
CA ALA A 155 -11.07 -17.21 2.70
C ALA A 155 -9.65 -17.70 2.38
N VAL A 156 -9.49 -18.98 2.04
CA VAL A 156 -8.18 -19.54 1.63
C VAL A 156 -7.62 -18.84 0.40
N GLY A 157 -8.46 -18.63 -0.63
CA GLY A 157 -8.04 -17.94 -1.86
C GLY A 157 -7.60 -16.50 -1.60
N LEU A 158 -8.40 -15.73 -0.85
CA LEU A 158 -8.07 -14.35 -0.49
C LEU A 158 -6.84 -14.25 0.42
N TYR A 159 -6.61 -15.24 1.29
CA TYR A 159 -5.43 -15.32 2.13
C TYR A 159 -4.15 -15.49 1.29
N ILE A 160 -4.16 -16.39 0.31
CA ILE A 160 -3.04 -16.58 -0.63
C ILE A 160 -2.75 -15.29 -1.40
N LEU A 161 -3.78 -14.62 -1.93
CA LEU A 161 -3.62 -13.34 -2.62
C LEU A 161 -3.06 -12.25 -1.69
N THR A 162 -3.47 -12.24 -0.42
CA THR A 162 -2.95 -11.29 0.57
C THR A 162 -1.46 -11.52 0.84
N ILE A 163 -1.00 -12.77 0.94
CA ILE A 163 0.42 -13.10 1.05
C ILE A 163 1.18 -12.61 -0.20
N ALA A 164 0.66 -12.86 -1.39
CA ALA A 164 1.28 -12.41 -2.63
C ALA A 164 1.36 -10.87 -2.71
N ILE A 165 0.33 -10.14 -2.23
CA ILE A 165 0.36 -8.68 -2.08
C ILE A 165 1.45 -8.27 -1.08
N MET A 166 1.55 -8.93 0.08
CA MET A 166 2.59 -8.63 1.07
C MET A 166 3.99 -8.78 0.47
N ILE A 167 4.26 -9.87 -0.25
CA ILE A 167 5.55 -10.10 -0.95
C ILE A 167 5.83 -8.96 -1.94
N SER A 168 4.82 -8.55 -2.71
CA SER A 168 4.96 -7.45 -3.67
C SER A 168 5.28 -6.11 -2.99
N GLN A 169 4.70 -5.84 -1.82
CA GLN A 169 5.01 -4.64 -1.04
C GLN A 169 6.42 -4.66 -0.47
N VAL A 170 6.91 -5.83 -0.04
CA VAL A 170 8.32 -6.00 0.35
C VAL A 170 9.25 -5.73 -0.84
N ALA A 171 8.91 -6.17 -2.04
CA ALA A 171 9.68 -5.83 -3.24
C ALA A 171 9.70 -4.31 -3.52
N VAL A 172 8.57 -3.62 -3.35
CA VAL A 172 8.49 -2.15 -3.43
C VAL A 172 9.37 -1.47 -2.39
N LEU A 173 9.41 -1.97 -1.15
CA LEU A 173 10.30 -1.47 -0.09
C LEU A 173 11.78 -1.58 -0.47
N LEU A 174 12.20 -2.74 -0.98
CA LEU A 174 13.57 -2.97 -1.41
C LEU A 174 13.95 -2.07 -2.59
N MET A 175 13.00 -1.87 -3.52
CA MET A 175 13.17 -0.96 -4.65
C MET A 175 13.31 0.50 -4.21
N LEU A 176 12.50 0.97 -3.26
CA LEU A 176 12.62 2.31 -2.66
C LEU A 176 13.99 2.53 -1.99
N ARG A 177 14.49 1.53 -1.26
CA ARG A 177 15.83 1.59 -0.65
C ARG A 177 16.92 1.67 -1.71
N ALA A 178 16.81 0.90 -2.79
CA ALA A 178 17.74 0.95 -3.91
C ALA A 178 17.71 2.33 -4.61
N ALA A 179 16.52 2.87 -4.89
CA ALA A 179 16.35 4.20 -5.47
C ALA A 179 16.95 5.30 -4.58
N GLY A 180 16.70 5.23 -3.27
CA GLY A 180 17.28 6.17 -2.31
C GLY A 180 18.81 6.12 -2.24
N LYS A 181 19.43 4.96 -2.48
CA LYS A 181 20.89 4.82 -2.57
C LYS A 181 21.42 5.47 -3.86
N SER A 182 20.80 5.23 -5.00
CA SER A 182 21.24 5.81 -6.28
C SER A 182 21.16 7.33 -6.29
N TRP A 183 20.08 7.91 -5.75
CA TRP A 183 19.94 9.37 -5.58
C TRP A 183 20.94 10.03 -4.62
N ARG A 184 21.76 9.26 -3.90
CA ARG A 184 22.83 9.82 -3.06
C ARG A 184 24.15 9.95 -3.84
N VAL A 185 24.29 9.18 -4.92
CA VAL A 185 25.53 9.11 -5.72
C VAL A 185 25.45 10.04 -6.94
N MET A 186 24.25 10.48 -7.30
CA MET A 186 23.97 11.56 -8.27
C MET A 186 24.05 12.91 -7.59
#